data_AF-A0A2V9JWG4-F1
#
_entry.id   AF-A0A2V9JWG4-F1
#
_cell.length_a   1.000
_cell.length_b   1.000
_cell.length_c   1.000
_cell.angle_alpha   90.00
_cell.angle_beta   90.00
_cell.angle_gamma   90.00
#
_symmetry.space_group_name_H-M   'P 1'
#
loop_
_entity.id
_entity.type
_entity.pdbx_description
1 polymer ?
#
loop_
_entity_poly.entity_id
_entity_poly.type
_entity_poly.pdbx_seq_one_letter_code
_entity_poly.pdbx_strand_id
1 'polypeptide(L)'
;MQGMKGKWLLSATLVSVFFLGARSLDLRGQNPPEPNEPRPGTAADRAEDKQQAQALHERIRQDRERLQADVRQFGKNSSQARADRAQLRADKHAMKRLHRDMRRDHRIAAHRGHRRRY
;
A
#
# COMPACT_ATOMS: atom_id res chain seq x y z
N MET A 1 25.88 -22.42 -45.91
CA MET A 1 26.37 -22.47 -44.52
C MET A 1 25.22 -22.09 -43.59
N GLN A 2 24.92 -23.03 -42.69
CA GLN A 2 24.04 -23.04 -41.52
C GLN A 2 23.32 -21.73 -41.12
N GLY A 3 21.98 -21.72 -41.26
CA GLY A 3 21.09 -20.91 -40.44
C GLY A 3 20.71 -21.71 -39.18
N MET A 4 21.30 -21.37 -38.04
CA MET A 4 21.11 -22.10 -36.79
C MET A 4 19.90 -21.57 -36.01
N LYS A 5 18.90 -22.46 -35.84
CA LYS A 5 18.32 -22.94 -34.55
C LYS A 5 18.02 -21.83 -33.52
N GLY A 6 16.78 -21.57 -33.11
CA GLY A 6 15.77 -22.53 -32.69
C GLY A 6 15.68 -22.54 -31.15
N LYS A 7 14.56 -21.99 -30.64
CA LYS A 7 13.91 -22.27 -29.34
C LYS A 7 14.76 -22.12 -28.07
N TRP A 8 14.62 -20.98 -27.39
CA TRP A 8 14.94 -20.86 -25.97
C TRP A 8 13.80 -21.47 -25.13
N LEU A 9 14.11 -22.59 -24.50
CA LEU A 9 13.29 -23.29 -23.51
C LEU A 9 13.34 -22.53 -22.18
N LEU A 10 12.17 -22.10 -21.71
CA LEU A 10 11.92 -21.69 -20.33
C LEU A 10 11.92 -22.93 -19.43
N SER A 11 12.99 -23.14 -18.66
CA SER A 11 13.05 -24.16 -17.61
C SER A 11 12.75 -23.55 -16.24
N ALA A 12 11.88 -24.25 -15.52
CA ALA A 12 11.22 -23.86 -14.29
C ALA A 12 12.05 -24.16 -13.03
N THR A 13 11.78 -23.35 -11.99
CA THR A 13 11.80 -23.63 -10.53
C THR A 13 13.03 -24.25 -9.87
N LEU A 14 13.52 -23.58 -8.81
CA LEU A 14 13.84 -24.28 -7.56
C LEU A 14 13.61 -23.36 -6.34
N VAL A 15 12.72 -23.80 -5.45
CA VAL A 15 12.55 -23.29 -4.08
C VAL A 15 13.76 -23.76 -3.26
N SER A 16 14.35 -22.90 -2.46
CA SER A 16 15.26 -23.32 -1.38
C SER A 16 14.99 -22.50 -0.12
N VAL A 17 14.40 -23.18 0.85
CA VAL A 17 14.31 -22.75 2.24
C VAL A 17 15.66 -23.05 2.86
N PHE A 18 16.39 -22.01 3.29
CA PHE A 18 17.60 -22.18 4.09
C PHE A 18 17.42 -21.41 5.40
N PHE A 19 16.96 -22.14 6.42
CA PHE A 19 17.11 -21.76 7.82
C PHE A 19 18.47 -22.29 8.26
N LEU A 20 19.45 -21.40 8.47
CA LEU A 20 20.67 -21.75 9.20
C LEU A 20 21.10 -20.54 10.02
N GLY A 21 21.11 -20.72 11.34
CA GLY A 21 21.52 -19.70 12.29
C GLY A 21 23.02 -19.46 12.26
N ALA A 22 23.40 -18.20 12.40
CA ALA A 22 24.71 -17.79 12.86
C ALA A 22 24.50 -16.76 13.97
N ARG A 23 24.95 -17.12 15.18
CA ARG A 23 25.16 -16.16 16.26
C ARG A 23 26.35 -15.28 15.89
N SER A 24 26.10 -14.00 15.67
CA SER A 24 27.13 -12.98 15.80
C SER A 24 26.96 -12.32 17.16
N LEU A 25 27.86 -12.64 18.10
CA LEU A 25 28.22 -11.68 19.14
C LEU A 25 28.89 -10.53 18.40
N ASP A 26 28.19 -9.41 18.27
CA ASP A 26 28.82 -8.16 17.89
C ASP A 26 28.59 -7.12 18.98
N LEU A 27 29.68 -6.43 19.28
CA LEU A 27 29.83 -5.45 20.33
C LEU A 27 29.01 -4.20 20.00
N ARG A 28 28.49 -3.56 21.06
CA ARG A 28 28.46 -2.10 21.19
C ARG A 28 28.01 -1.34 19.92
N GLY A 29 26.71 -1.32 19.68
CA GLY A 29 26.09 -0.40 18.74
C GLY A 29 24.84 0.19 19.37
N GLN A 30 24.95 1.41 19.89
CA GLN A 30 23.77 2.28 19.94
C GLN A 30 23.30 2.40 18.49
N ASN A 31 22.26 1.66 18.11
CA ASN A 31 21.59 1.93 16.84
C ASN A 31 21.08 3.37 16.91
N PRO A 32 21.56 4.29 16.06
CA PRO A 32 20.88 5.57 15.92
C PRO A 32 19.44 5.27 15.46
N PRO A 33 18.43 6.04 15.89
CA PRO A 33 17.09 5.89 15.32
C PRO A 33 17.20 6.03 13.80
N GLU A 34 16.78 4.98 13.08
CA GLU A 34 16.60 4.92 11.63
C GLU A 34 16.24 6.30 11.06
N PRO A 35 17.04 6.89 10.14
CA PRO A 35 16.82 8.27 9.69
C PRO A 35 15.61 8.45 8.74
N ASN A 36 14.89 7.38 8.39
CA ASN A 36 14.03 7.37 7.20
C ASN A 36 12.56 7.04 7.44
N GLU A 37 12.08 6.92 8.68
CA GLU A 37 10.64 7.02 8.91
C GLU A 37 10.27 8.51 8.96
N PRO A 38 9.54 9.04 7.96
CA PRO A 38 9.20 10.45 7.94
C PRO A 38 8.30 10.72 9.16
N ARG A 39 8.70 11.72 9.94
CA ARG A 39 8.17 11.94 11.30
C ARG A 39 6.71 12.38 11.18
N PRO A 40 5.73 11.65 11.76
CA PRO A 40 4.32 11.95 11.55
C PRO A 40 4.01 13.42 11.83
N GLY A 41 3.51 14.10 10.79
CA GLY A 41 3.10 15.51 10.81
C GLY A 41 4.02 16.47 10.05
N THR A 42 5.04 15.99 9.32
CA THR A 42 5.84 16.82 8.42
C THR A 42 5.08 17.21 7.15
N ALA A 43 5.60 18.20 6.39
CA ALA A 43 4.99 18.61 5.13
C ALA A 43 5.07 17.51 4.05
N ALA A 44 6.11 16.67 4.10
CA ALA A 44 6.29 15.51 3.23
C ALA A 44 5.20 14.45 3.48
N ASP A 45 4.96 14.07 4.74
CA ASP A 45 3.87 13.13 5.09
C ASP A 45 2.52 13.60 4.57
N ARG A 46 2.22 14.90 4.74
CA ARG A 46 0.94 15.48 4.28
C ARG A 46 0.80 15.46 2.76
N ALA A 47 1.90 15.57 2.02
CA ALA A 47 1.87 15.50 0.57
C ALA A 47 1.64 14.05 0.11
N GLU A 48 2.32 13.09 0.74
CA GLU A 48 2.14 11.66 0.49
C GLU A 48 0.71 11.21 0.85
N ASP A 49 0.19 11.60 2.00
CA ASP A 49 -1.19 11.32 2.42
C ASP A 49 -2.22 11.84 1.41
N LYS A 50 -2.00 13.04 0.88
CA LYS A 50 -2.88 13.64 -0.14
C LYS A 50 -2.81 12.86 -1.45
N GLN A 51 -1.62 12.46 -1.89
CA GLN A 51 -1.45 11.66 -3.10
C GLN A 51 -2.11 10.29 -2.94
N GLN A 52 -1.92 9.64 -1.79
CA GLN A 52 -2.58 8.37 -1.47
C GLN A 52 -4.11 8.52 -1.45
N ALA A 53 -4.63 9.59 -0.84
CA ALA A 53 -6.06 9.86 -0.81
C ALA A 53 -6.63 10.09 -2.22
N GLN A 54 -5.92 10.84 -3.07
CA GLN A 54 -6.31 11.08 -4.45
C GLN A 54 -6.31 9.78 -5.26
N ALA A 55 -5.24 8.98 -5.17
CA ALA A 55 -5.14 7.71 -5.87
C ALA A 55 -6.28 6.75 -5.46
N LEU A 56 -6.59 6.70 -4.17
CA LEU A 56 -7.67 5.86 -3.65
C LEU A 56 -9.04 6.38 -4.07
N HIS A 57 -9.22 7.70 -4.19
CA HIS A 57 -10.45 8.29 -4.68
C HIS A 57 -10.72 7.93 -6.15
N GLU A 58 -9.68 7.99 -7.00
CA GLU A 58 -9.78 7.57 -8.40
C GLU A 58 -10.10 6.09 -8.52
N ARG A 59 -9.48 5.22 -7.70
CA ARG A 59 -9.82 3.79 -7.66
C ARG A 59 -11.28 3.54 -7.28
N ILE A 60 -11.77 4.21 -6.23
CA ILE A 60 -13.18 4.13 -5.83
C ILE A 60 -14.12 4.57 -6.96
N ARG A 61 -13.72 5.57 -7.76
CA ARG A 61 -14.50 6.02 -8.92
C ARG A 61 -14.55 4.92 -9.99
N GLN A 62 -13.39 4.40 -10.36
CA GLN A 62 -13.27 3.32 -11.35
C GLN A 62 -14.04 2.05 -10.91
N ASP A 63 -13.93 1.65 -9.65
CA ASP A 63 -14.64 0.50 -9.09
C ASP A 63 -16.16 0.69 -9.12
N ARG A 64 -16.65 1.93 -8.94
CA ARG A 64 -18.09 2.22 -9.08
C ARG A 64 -18.55 2.11 -10.53
N GLU A 65 -17.77 2.62 -11.46
CA GLU A 65 -18.08 2.53 -12.89
C GLU A 65 -18.10 1.06 -13.34
N ARG A 66 -17.10 0.29 -12.93
CA ARG A 66 -17.00 -1.15 -13.19
C ARG A 66 -18.18 -1.92 -12.58
N LEU A 67 -18.48 -1.67 -11.30
CA LEU A 67 -19.65 -2.27 -10.65
C LEU A 67 -20.95 -1.94 -11.39
N GLN A 68 -21.12 -0.71 -11.86
CA GLN A 68 -22.31 -0.34 -12.63
C GLN A 68 -22.36 -1.07 -13.97
N ALA A 69 -21.24 -1.20 -14.67
CA ALA A 69 -21.15 -1.97 -15.91
C ALA A 69 -21.51 -3.45 -15.67
N ASP A 70 -20.92 -4.07 -14.66
CA ASP A 70 -21.13 -5.48 -14.32
C ASP A 70 -22.55 -5.75 -13.83
N VAL A 71 -23.16 -4.82 -13.08
CA VAL A 71 -24.56 -4.90 -12.69
C VAL A 71 -25.49 -4.80 -13.90
N ARG A 72 -25.17 -3.96 -14.89
CA ARG A 72 -25.95 -3.84 -16.13
C ARG A 72 -25.82 -5.07 -17.02
N GLN A 73 -24.62 -5.63 -17.13
CA GLN A 73 -24.33 -6.75 -18.03
C GLN A 73 -24.73 -8.11 -17.45
N PHE A 74 -24.39 -8.36 -16.18
CA PHE A 74 -24.56 -9.69 -15.55
C PHE A 74 -25.65 -9.71 -14.47
N GLY A 75 -26.18 -8.54 -14.10
CA GLY A 75 -27.19 -8.42 -13.05
C GLY A 75 -26.59 -8.22 -11.66
N LYS A 76 -27.43 -7.70 -10.75
CA LYS A 76 -27.03 -7.27 -9.39
C LYS A 76 -26.43 -8.35 -8.48
N ASN A 77 -26.72 -9.62 -8.77
CA ASN A 77 -26.36 -10.77 -7.94
C ASN A 77 -25.28 -11.66 -8.58
N SER A 78 -24.74 -11.26 -9.73
CA SER A 78 -23.67 -11.99 -10.40
C SER A 78 -22.42 -12.07 -9.51
N SER A 79 -21.58 -13.08 -9.75
CA SER A 79 -20.31 -13.21 -9.04
C SER A 79 -19.41 -12.00 -9.30
N GLN A 80 -19.43 -11.46 -10.52
CA GLN A 80 -18.70 -10.26 -10.93
C GLN A 80 -19.15 -9.02 -10.14
N ALA A 81 -20.45 -8.71 -10.12
CA ALA A 81 -20.98 -7.57 -9.38
C ALA A 81 -20.77 -7.71 -7.85
N ARG A 82 -20.75 -8.94 -7.33
CA ARG A 82 -20.43 -9.20 -5.91
C ARG A 82 -18.95 -8.94 -5.60
N ALA A 83 -18.05 -9.38 -6.49
CA ALA A 83 -16.61 -9.14 -6.36
C ALA A 83 -16.29 -7.64 -6.41
N ASP A 84 -16.83 -6.93 -7.40
CA ASP A 84 -16.66 -5.48 -7.54
C ASP A 84 -17.22 -4.71 -6.35
N ARG A 85 -18.37 -5.14 -5.81
CA ARG A 85 -18.93 -4.54 -4.60
C ARG A 85 -18.04 -4.79 -3.37
N ALA A 86 -17.39 -5.96 -3.28
CA ALA A 86 -16.45 -6.26 -2.21
C ALA A 86 -15.20 -5.38 -2.32
N GLN A 87 -14.66 -5.22 -3.53
CA GLN A 87 -13.51 -4.35 -3.80
C GLN A 87 -13.83 -2.89 -3.44
N LEU A 88 -14.96 -2.37 -3.92
CA LEU A 88 -15.42 -1.01 -3.61
C LEU A 88 -15.60 -0.78 -2.10
N ARG A 89 -16.00 -1.82 -1.34
CA ARG A 89 -16.09 -1.74 0.12
C ARG A 89 -14.70 -1.67 0.75
N ALA A 90 -13.77 -2.53 0.32
CA ALA A 90 -12.39 -2.53 0.80
C ALA A 90 -11.72 -1.16 0.60
N ASP A 91 -11.87 -0.58 -0.59
CA ASP A 91 -11.29 0.72 -0.92
C ASP A 91 -11.89 1.86 -0.08
N LYS A 92 -13.22 1.86 0.12
CA LYS A 92 -13.86 2.81 1.05
C LYS A 92 -13.38 2.66 2.49
N HIS A 93 -13.15 1.41 2.93
CA HIS A 93 -12.59 1.16 4.26
C HIS A 93 -11.15 1.68 4.37
N ALA A 94 -10.30 1.45 3.36
CA ALA A 94 -8.96 2.01 3.30
C ALA A 94 -8.99 3.55 3.38
N MET A 95 -9.92 4.20 2.66
CA MET A 95 -10.07 5.67 2.68
C MET A 95 -10.43 6.18 4.06
N LYS A 96 -11.34 5.47 4.74
CA LYS A 96 -11.74 5.81 6.11
C LYS A 96 -10.59 5.65 7.10
N ARG A 97 -9.71 4.65 6.92
CA ARG A 97 -8.51 4.51 7.75
C ARG A 97 -7.53 5.66 7.50
N LEU A 98 -7.19 5.92 6.24
CA LEU A 98 -6.29 7.03 5.87
C LEU A 98 -6.76 8.36 6.47
N HIS A 99 -8.05 8.69 6.37
CA HIS A 99 -8.60 9.89 7.00
C HIS A 99 -8.50 9.89 8.54
N ARG A 100 -8.57 8.74 9.21
CA ARG A 100 -8.37 8.66 10.66
C ARG A 100 -6.91 8.89 11.03
N ASP A 101 -6.00 8.35 10.24
CA ASP A 101 -4.55 8.48 10.44
C ASP A 101 -4.14 9.95 10.25
N MET A 102 -4.54 10.58 9.14
CA MET A 102 -4.34 12.02 8.92
C MET A 102 -4.88 12.89 10.05
N ARG A 103 -6.07 12.57 10.59
CA ARG A 103 -6.65 13.30 11.74
C ARG A 103 -5.83 13.09 13.01
N ARG A 104 -5.30 11.89 13.22
CA ARG A 104 -4.44 11.58 14.37
C ARG A 104 -3.13 12.36 14.27
N ASP A 105 -2.52 12.40 13.10
CA ASP A 105 -1.27 13.12 12.86
C ASP A 105 -1.45 14.62 13.02
N HIS A 106 -2.59 15.16 12.56
CA HIS A 106 -2.94 16.55 12.80
C HIS A 106 -3.04 16.90 14.30
N ARG A 107 -3.68 16.03 15.10
CA ARG A 107 -3.76 16.21 16.56
C ARG A 107 -2.38 16.14 17.23
N ILE A 108 -1.54 15.19 16.84
CA ILE A 108 -0.18 15.06 17.38
C ILE A 108 0.66 16.30 17.02
N ALA A 109 0.57 16.77 15.78
CA ALA A 109 1.26 17.99 15.34
C ALA A 109 0.80 19.23 16.12
N ALA A 110 -0.51 19.38 16.36
CA ALA A 110 -1.04 20.47 17.17
C ALA A 110 -0.52 20.43 18.61
N HIS A 111 -0.53 19.26 19.27
CA HIS A 111 0.01 19.10 20.62
C HIS A 111 1.52 19.39 20.70
N ARG A 112 2.30 18.97 19.70
CA ARG A 112 3.75 19.26 19.63
C ARG A 112 4.02 20.75 19.42
N GLY A 113 3.23 21.44 18.60
CA GLY A 113 3.34 22.88 18.38
C GLY A 113 3.12 23.69 19.66
N HIS A 114 2.21 23.24 20.53
CA HIS A 114 1.96 23.88 21.82
C HIS A 114 3.13 23.72 22.79
N ARG A 115 3.79 22.54 22.84
CA ARG A 115 4.94 22.30 23.73
C ARG A 115 6.22 23.05 23.36
N ARG A 116 6.35 23.56 22.14
CA ARG A 116 7.55 24.31 21.71
C ARG A 116 7.46 25.83 21.94
N ARG A 117 6.30 26.32 22.41
CA ARG A 117 6.05 27.76 22.64
C ARG A 117 6.15 28.17 24.12
N TYR A 118 6.46 27.22 25.00
CA TYR A 118 6.78 27.41 26.41
C TYR A 118 8.17 26.83 26.65
#